data_AF-A0A7C1YAC9-F1
#
_entry.id   AF-A0A7C1YAC9-F1
#
_cell.length_a   1.000
_cell.length_b   1.000
_cell.length_c   1.000
_cell.angle_alpha   90.00
_cell.angle_beta   90.00
_cell.angle_gamma   90.00
#
_symmetry.space_group_name_H-M   'P 1'
#
loop_
_entity.id
_entity.type
_entity.pdbx_description
1 polymer ?
#
loop_
_entity_poly.entity_id
_entity_poly.type
_entity_poly.pdbx_seq_one_letter_code
_entity_poly.pdbx_strand_id
1 'polypeptide(L)'
;MGNQRRTDCPRSLPRPAGLEYHRRSPNRDDPATCRPDRLGSDRRDRRDNARCQDAAQTPRAVGPSTVMIDRTEIEAIAGRFGAPDAQIIRDHLISHVLAAVASCPDRVSVTFFGGTALCRTWLPDLRLSEDIDLLIDSSTDCDGLRTHVSRRLRREFPNLEWTRLGSQHQVETWTLAAYDLGVKVQFVQWRRGWEAIPIVPKPVRLRYSDLPDSAELRVPTPSGFAAMKLMAWFDRQAPRDLYDLAALADAGHIDDAAVRLVRSIAGFTPSATTLGRRVPRSVESSWQTELGHQVSDLASPADCLDHVRTALGYSGE
;
A
#
# COMPACT_ATOMS: atom_id res chain seq x y z
N MET A 1 -12.30 -74.88 -0.81
CA MET A 1 -12.24 -74.46 0.61
C MET A 1 -10.88 -73.80 0.82
N GLY A 2 -10.73 -72.54 1.22
CA GLY A 2 -11.73 -71.54 1.59
C GLY A 2 -11.53 -71.00 3.00
N ASN A 3 -10.59 -70.08 3.21
CA ASN A 3 -10.82 -68.95 4.12
C ASN A 3 -9.89 -67.76 3.82
N GLN A 4 -10.38 -66.56 4.12
CA GLN A 4 -9.74 -65.27 3.81
C GLN A 4 -9.05 -64.67 5.05
N ARG A 5 -8.07 -63.77 4.83
CA ARG A 5 -7.73 -62.52 5.56
C ARG A 5 -6.26 -62.15 5.31
N ARG A 6 -5.85 -60.88 5.24
CA ARG A 6 -6.52 -59.60 4.95
C ARG A 6 -5.40 -58.64 4.52
N THR A 7 -5.64 -57.76 3.56
CA THR A 7 -4.67 -56.76 3.10
C THR A 7 -4.53 -55.63 4.12
N ASP A 8 -3.30 -55.28 4.51
CA ASP A 8 -3.04 -54.12 5.38
C ASP A 8 -3.08 -52.79 4.59
N CYS A 9 -3.84 -51.83 5.11
CA CYS A 9 -3.79 -50.44 4.66
C CYS A 9 -2.64 -49.70 5.37
N PRO A 10 -1.90 -48.81 4.67
CA PRO A 10 -0.92 -47.95 5.32
C PRO A 10 -1.59 -46.94 6.27
N ARG A 11 -0.90 -46.66 7.38
CA ARG A 11 -1.40 -45.81 8.48
C ARG A 11 -1.55 -44.34 8.06
N SER A 12 -2.62 -43.73 8.57
CA SER A 12 -2.91 -42.30 8.46
C SER A 12 -1.83 -41.43 9.14
N LEU A 13 -1.42 -40.37 8.46
CA LEU A 13 -0.56 -39.32 9.01
C LEU A 13 -1.32 -38.44 10.02
N PRO A 14 -0.64 -37.89 11.05
CA PRO A 14 -1.29 -37.05 12.06
C PRO A 14 -1.69 -35.68 11.50
N ARG A 15 -2.86 -35.17 11.94
CA ARG A 15 -3.32 -33.81 11.65
C ARG A 15 -2.48 -32.77 12.41
N PRO A 16 -2.09 -31.64 11.80
CA PRO A 16 -1.56 -30.50 12.54
C PRO A 16 -2.66 -29.85 13.39
N ALA A 17 -2.27 -29.31 14.55
CA ALA A 17 -3.19 -28.63 15.48
C ALA A 17 -3.71 -27.31 14.91
N GLY A 18 -4.96 -26.97 15.21
CA GLY A 18 -5.65 -25.82 14.63
C GLY A 18 -5.29 -24.49 15.28
N LEU A 19 -5.23 -23.45 14.44
CA LEU A 19 -5.37 -22.05 14.85
C LEU A 19 -6.82 -21.62 14.59
N GLU A 20 -7.61 -21.50 15.66
CA GLU A 20 -9.02 -21.09 15.55
C GLU A 20 -9.13 -19.58 15.33
N TYR A 21 -9.44 -19.18 14.09
CA TYR A 21 -9.88 -17.82 13.79
C TYR A 21 -11.34 -17.63 14.22
N HIS A 22 -11.57 -17.01 15.38
CA HIS A 22 -12.90 -16.59 15.81
C HIS A 22 -13.46 -15.50 14.88
N ARG A 23 -14.31 -15.90 13.92
CA ARG A 23 -15.27 -14.99 13.29
C ARG A 23 -16.39 -14.68 14.27
N ARG A 24 -16.49 -13.43 14.75
CA ARG A 24 -17.72 -12.92 15.37
C ARG A 24 -18.54 -12.19 14.31
N SER A 25 -19.68 -12.75 13.93
CA SER A 25 -20.74 -12.01 13.25
C SER A 25 -21.48 -11.12 14.25
N PRO A 26 -21.97 -9.92 13.86
CA PRO A 26 -22.81 -9.10 14.72
C PRO A 26 -24.19 -9.75 14.91
N ASN A 27 -24.73 -9.67 16.12
CA ASN A 27 -26.03 -10.26 16.43
C ASN A 27 -27.17 -9.40 15.87
N ARG A 28 -28.28 -10.04 15.51
CA ARG A 28 -29.54 -9.38 15.16
C ARG A 28 -30.33 -9.10 16.43
N ASP A 29 -30.91 -7.92 16.55
CA ASP A 29 -32.07 -7.68 17.39
C ASP A 29 -33.21 -7.13 16.51
N ASP A 30 -34.33 -7.86 16.49
CA ASP A 30 -35.55 -7.56 15.73
C ASP A 30 -36.61 -6.96 16.70
N PRO A 31 -37.61 -6.20 16.22
CA PRO A 31 -38.40 -5.31 17.07
C PRO A 31 -39.61 -5.97 17.73
N ALA A 32 -39.97 -5.49 18.93
CA ALA A 32 -41.23 -5.82 19.60
C ALA A 32 -42.10 -4.57 19.84
N THR A 33 -43.29 -4.62 19.25
CA THR A 33 -44.38 -3.63 19.29
C THR A 33 -44.90 -3.28 20.70
N CYS A 34 -45.27 -2.01 20.93
CA CYS A 34 -46.51 -1.68 21.63
C CYS A 34 -47.07 -0.28 21.28
N ARG A 35 -48.40 -0.14 21.29
CA ARG A 35 -49.26 1.04 21.03
C ARG A 35 -50.54 0.84 21.87
N PRO A 36 -51.42 1.83 22.05
CA PRO A 36 -51.22 3.28 22.28
C PRO A 36 -52.14 3.81 23.41
N ASP A 37 -52.02 5.08 23.81
CA ASP A 37 -53.15 5.92 24.28
C ASP A 37 -52.76 7.41 24.11
N ARG A 38 -53.42 8.18 23.24
CA ARG A 38 -54.69 8.91 23.43
C ARG A 38 -54.64 10.06 24.44
N LEU A 39 -54.56 11.28 23.91
CA LEU A 39 -55.45 12.45 24.05
C LEU A 39 -54.80 13.57 23.20
N GLY A 40 -55.45 14.13 22.17
CA GLY A 40 -56.28 15.35 22.24
C GLY A 40 -55.40 16.61 22.45
N SER A 41 -55.37 17.67 21.63
CA SER A 41 -56.10 18.11 20.42
C SER A 41 -55.14 19.04 19.59
N ASP A 42 -55.46 19.80 18.53
CA ASP A 42 -56.73 20.18 17.89
C ASP A 42 -56.55 20.53 16.37
N ARG A 43 -57.68 20.75 15.70
CA ARG A 43 -57.99 21.47 14.44
C ARG A 43 -56.94 22.30 13.67
N ARG A 44 -57.19 22.30 12.33
CA ARG A 44 -56.85 23.27 11.26
C ARG A 44 -55.43 23.21 10.68
N ASP A 45 -55.19 23.57 9.42
CA ASP A 45 -55.99 23.57 8.16
C ASP A 45 -54.99 23.93 7.03
N ARG A 46 -55.23 23.48 5.78
CA ARG A 46 -54.54 23.93 4.52
C ARG A 46 -53.01 23.75 4.45
N ARG A 47 -52.50 23.05 3.44
CA ARG A 47 -52.03 23.65 2.16
C ARG A 47 -51.22 24.94 2.36
N ASP A 48 -49.91 24.84 2.19
CA ASP A 48 -49.22 25.63 1.16
C ASP A 48 -47.95 24.90 0.69
N ASN A 49 -47.65 25.03 -0.59
CA ASN A 49 -46.58 24.30 -1.28
C ASN A 49 -45.82 25.29 -2.18
N ALA A 50 -44.81 25.98 -1.64
CA ALA A 50 -44.00 26.93 -2.39
C ALA A 50 -42.60 27.20 -1.77
N ARG A 51 -41.57 27.08 -2.63
CA ARG A 51 -40.28 27.80 -2.63
C ARG A 51 -39.37 27.84 -1.40
N CYS A 52 -38.20 27.21 -1.55
CA CYS A 52 -36.85 27.81 -1.53
C CYS A 52 -36.04 27.02 -2.57
N GLN A 53 -35.79 27.46 -3.81
CA GLN A 53 -34.92 28.55 -4.27
C GLN A 53 -33.50 28.55 -3.69
N ASP A 54 -32.57 28.23 -4.59
CA ASP A 54 -31.13 28.51 -4.68
C ASP A 54 -30.36 28.98 -3.44
N ALA A 55 -29.38 28.16 -3.06
CA ALA A 55 -28.08 28.61 -2.58
C ALA A 55 -26.98 27.76 -3.22
N ALA A 56 -26.65 28.05 -4.49
CA ALA A 56 -25.49 27.48 -5.14
C ALA A 56 -24.23 27.86 -4.35
N GLN A 57 -23.58 26.89 -3.72
CA GLN A 57 -22.35 27.12 -2.97
C GLN A 57 -21.19 27.30 -3.94
N THR A 58 -20.79 28.57 -4.14
CA THR A 58 -19.56 28.92 -4.86
C THR A 58 -18.36 28.26 -4.18
N PRO A 59 -17.45 27.60 -4.94
CA PRO A 59 -16.19 27.14 -4.38
C PRO A 59 -15.41 28.34 -3.81
N ARG A 60 -14.96 28.24 -2.56
CA ARG A 60 -14.07 29.24 -1.96
C ARG A 60 -12.77 29.28 -2.76
N ALA A 61 -12.35 30.49 -3.15
CA ALA A 61 -11.10 30.68 -3.89
C ALA A 61 -9.90 30.10 -3.12
N VAL A 62 -9.14 29.24 -3.80
CA VAL A 62 -7.90 28.67 -3.30
C VAL A 62 -6.85 29.79 -3.24
N GLY A 63 -6.21 29.99 -2.09
CA GLY A 63 -5.07 30.91 -1.97
C GLY A 63 -3.86 30.36 -2.75
N PRO A 64 -2.96 31.21 -3.26
CA PRO A 64 -1.86 30.77 -4.11
C PRO A 64 -0.94 29.82 -3.32
N SER A 65 -1.03 28.53 -3.65
CA SER A 65 -0.02 27.55 -3.26
C SER A 65 1.24 27.81 -4.07
N THR A 66 2.33 28.17 -3.38
CA THR A 66 3.65 28.32 -3.99
C THR A 66 4.21 26.95 -4.32
N VAL A 67 3.65 26.31 -5.34
CA VAL A 67 4.19 25.10 -5.95
C VAL A 67 5.52 25.48 -6.59
N MET A 68 6.62 25.03 -5.99
CA MET A 68 7.99 25.42 -6.38
C MET A 68 8.50 24.71 -7.64
N ILE A 69 7.84 23.62 -8.04
CA ILE A 69 8.17 22.87 -9.25
C ILE A 69 7.63 23.61 -10.49
N ASP A 70 8.44 23.69 -11.54
CA ASP A 70 8.08 24.40 -12.76
C ASP A 70 6.91 23.74 -13.49
N ARG A 71 6.06 24.54 -14.13
CA ARG A 71 4.87 24.05 -14.83
C ARG A 71 5.21 23.08 -15.97
N THR A 72 6.30 23.33 -16.69
CA THR A 72 6.75 22.46 -17.79
C THR A 72 7.30 21.14 -17.26
N GLU A 73 7.90 21.12 -16.07
CA GLU A 73 8.33 19.88 -15.40
C GLU A 73 7.13 19.05 -14.94
N ILE A 74 6.08 19.69 -14.38
CA ILE A 74 4.81 19.02 -14.07
C ILE A 74 4.23 18.36 -15.32
N GLU A 75 4.10 19.10 -16.42
CA GLU A 75 3.50 18.62 -17.67
C GLU A 75 4.31 17.49 -18.32
N ALA A 76 5.65 17.56 -18.30
CA ALA A 76 6.52 16.51 -18.80
C ALA A 76 6.39 15.19 -18.01
N ILE A 77 6.32 15.26 -16.68
CA ILE A 77 6.18 14.09 -15.82
C ILE A 77 4.75 13.53 -15.86
N ALA A 78 3.74 14.40 -15.88
CA ALA A 78 2.34 14.03 -16.11
C ALA A 78 2.16 13.26 -17.42
N GLY A 79 2.74 13.77 -18.53
CA GLY A 79 2.71 13.10 -19.84
C GLY A 79 3.39 11.74 -19.85
N ARG A 80 4.52 11.57 -19.15
CA ARG A 80 5.24 10.29 -19.04
C ARG A 80 4.44 9.21 -18.31
N PHE A 81 3.79 9.57 -17.21
CA PHE A 81 3.07 8.62 -16.35
C PHE A 81 1.56 8.54 -16.60
N GLY A 82 1.00 9.37 -17.50
CA GLY A 82 -0.44 9.45 -17.75
C GLY A 82 -1.25 9.97 -16.54
N ALA A 83 -0.60 10.72 -15.65
CA ALA A 83 -1.12 11.05 -14.33
C ALA A 83 -1.55 12.53 -14.20
N PRO A 84 -2.56 12.85 -13.38
CA PRO A 84 -3.00 14.23 -13.18
C PRO A 84 -1.99 15.05 -12.39
N ASP A 85 -1.93 16.37 -12.63
CA ASP A 85 -1.00 17.30 -11.97
C ASP A 85 -0.95 17.16 -10.44
N ALA A 86 -2.10 16.95 -9.79
CA ALA A 86 -2.19 16.74 -8.34
C ALA A 86 -1.42 15.50 -7.85
N GLN A 87 -1.29 14.47 -8.69
CA GLN A 87 -0.46 13.30 -8.42
C GLN A 87 1.04 13.62 -8.59
N ILE A 88 1.40 14.51 -9.52
CA ILE A 88 2.79 14.98 -9.68
C ILE A 88 3.22 15.85 -8.50
N ILE A 89 2.35 16.75 -8.03
CA ILE A 89 2.61 17.59 -6.85
C ILE A 89 2.75 16.72 -5.58
N ARG A 90 1.97 15.63 -5.46
CA ARG A 90 2.15 14.63 -4.39
C ARG A 90 3.48 13.89 -4.51
N ASP A 91 3.87 13.47 -5.70
CA ASP A 91 5.13 12.77 -5.95
C ASP A 91 6.37 13.69 -5.77
N HIS A 92 6.21 15.01 -5.97
CA HIS A 92 7.18 16.06 -5.60
C HIS A 92 7.36 16.14 -4.09
N LEU A 93 6.28 16.24 -3.29
CA LEU A 93 6.36 16.19 -1.82
C LEU A 93 7.01 14.89 -1.33
N ILE A 94 6.66 13.73 -1.92
CA ILE A 94 7.31 12.45 -1.60
C ILE A 94 8.83 12.54 -1.77
N SER A 95 9.29 13.17 -2.85
CA SER A 95 10.71 13.29 -3.16
C SER A 95 11.45 14.18 -2.14
N HIS A 96 10.84 15.29 -1.73
CA HIS A 96 11.35 16.13 -0.64
C HIS A 96 11.39 15.41 0.70
N VAL A 97 10.36 14.62 1.04
CA VAL A 97 10.36 13.80 2.25
C VAL A 97 11.47 12.75 2.20
N LEU A 98 11.68 12.06 1.07
CA LEU A 98 12.75 11.08 0.91
C LEU A 98 14.15 11.72 1.04
N ALA A 99 14.36 12.91 0.47
CA ALA A 99 15.59 13.69 0.65
C ALA A 99 15.82 14.09 2.12
N ALA A 100 14.75 14.44 2.84
CA ALA A 100 14.83 14.75 4.27
C ALA A 100 15.11 13.50 5.14
N VAL A 101 14.50 12.35 4.81
CA VAL A 101 14.76 11.06 5.48
C VAL A 101 16.21 10.62 5.26
N ALA A 102 16.72 10.71 4.03
CA ALA A 102 18.12 10.38 3.71
C ALA A 102 19.14 11.33 4.36
N SER A 103 18.75 12.58 4.67
CA SER A 103 19.58 13.53 5.42
C SER A 103 19.38 13.48 6.95
N CYS A 104 18.66 12.47 7.46
CA CYS A 104 18.51 12.28 8.90
C CYS A 104 19.82 11.72 9.51
N PRO A 105 20.29 12.22 10.68
CA PRO A 105 21.54 11.73 11.26
C PRO A 105 21.53 10.23 11.56
N ASP A 106 22.68 9.57 11.39
CA ASP A 106 22.96 8.11 11.49
C ASP A 106 22.45 7.40 12.76
N ARG A 107 21.98 8.15 13.76
CA ARG A 107 21.33 7.64 14.97
C ARG A 107 19.96 7.02 14.69
N VAL A 108 19.33 7.37 13.57
CA VAL A 108 18.04 6.83 13.12
C VAL A 108 18.28 5.78 12.04
N SER A 109 18.24 4.51 12.44
CA SER A 109 18.25 3.38 11.50
C SER A 109 16.89 3.30 10.81
N VAL A 110 16.86 3.58 9.50
CA VAL A 110 15.66 3.52 8.67
C VAL A 110 15.90 2.68 7.43
N THR A 111 14.95 1.82 7.10
CA THR A 111 14.93 1.06 5.83
C THR A 111 13.67 1.42 5.06
N PHE A 112 13.85 1.97 3.86
CA PHE A 112 12.76 2.38 2.99
C PHE A 112 12.29 1.18 2.15
N PHE A 113 11.00 0.88 2.19
CA PHE A 113 10.44 -0.30 1.55
C PHE A 113 9.07 0.00 0.90
N GLY A 114 8.32 -1.05 0.56
CA GLY A 114 7.00 -0.92 -0.06
C GLY A 114 7.05 -0.58 -1.55
N GLY A 115 5.88 -0.28 -2.13
CA GLY A 115 5.74 -0.01 -3.57
C GLY A 115 6.51 1.24 -4.01
N THR A 116 6.52 2.27 -3.17
CA THR A 116 7.23 3.53 -3.42
C THR A 116 8.75 3.34 -3.44
N ALA A 117 9.33 2.52 -2.55
CA ALA A 117 10.76 2.22 -2.62
C ALA A 117 11.14 1.43 -3.88
N LEU A 118 10.32 0.45 -4.26
CA LEU A 118 10.49 -0.32 -5.50
C LEU A 118 10.47 0.61 -6.73
N CYS A 119 9.47 1.49 -6.82
CA CYS A 119 9.29 2.48 -7.90
C CYS A 119 10.30 3.64 -7.90
N ARG A 120 11.21 3.67 -6.92
CA ARG A 120 12.26 4.69 -6.80
C ARG A 120 13.68 4.11 -6.88
N THR A 121 13.82 2.78 -7.01
CA THR A 121 15.12 2.08 -7.00
C THR A 121 15.29 1.07 -8.12
N TRP A 122 14.52 -0.03 -8.11
CA TRP A 122 14.71 -1.17 -9.02
C TRP A 122 13.79 -1.13 -10.23
N LEU A 123 12.57 -0.59 -10.08
CA LEU A 123 11.58 -0.45 -11.16
C LEU A 123 11.12 1.02 -11.30
N PRO A 124 12.04 1.96 -11.63
CA PRO A 124 11.80 3.40 -11.52
C PRO A 124 10.66 3.98 -12.39
N ASP A 125 10.30 3.25 -13.46
CA ASP A 125 9.29 3.60 -14.45
C ASP A 125 7.94 2.91 -14.24
N LEU A 126 7.82 2.03 -13.24
CA LEU A 126 6.65 1.17 -13.05
C LEU A 126 5.35 1.94 -12.82
N ARG A 127 5.34 2.84 -11.83
CA ARG A 127 4.20 3.72 -11.51
C ARG A 127 4.62 4.88 -10.61
N LEU A 128 3.75 5.89 -10.50
CA LEU A 128 3.94 6.96 -9.52
C LEU A 128 3.74 6.49 -8.08
N SER A 129 4.39 7.20 -7.15
CA SER A 129 4.34 6.90 -5.73
C SER A 129 3.23 7.70 -5.03
N GLU A 130 2.71 7.17 -3.92
CA GLU A 130 1.63 7.83 -3.13
C GLU A 130 1.86 7.80 -1.62
N ASP A 131 2.42 6.69 -1.14
CA ASP A 131 2.68 6.44 0.28
C ASP A 131 4.19 6.32 0.52
N ILE A 132 4.65 6.46 1.76
CA ILE A 132 6.05 6.20 2.14
C ILE A 132 6.07 5.17 3.27
N ASP A 133 6.61 3.99 3.01
CA ASP A 133 6.71 2.89 3.99
C ASP A 133 8.14 2.80 4.52
N LEU A 134 8.31 3.00 5.84
CA LEU A 134 9.60 3.02 6.53
C LEU A 134 9.64 1.95 7.62
N LEU A 135 10.60 1.03 7.53
CA LEU A 135 11.00 0.15 8.62
C LEU A 135 11.90 0.93 9.58
N ILE A 136 11.58 0.88 10.88
CA ILE A 136 12.31 1.55 11.96
C ILE A 136 12.51 0.60 13.15
N ASP A 137 13.58 0.85 13.90
CA ASP A 137 13.98 -0.02 15.02
C ASP A 137 13.21 0.30 16.32
N SER A 138 12.85 1.56 16.57
CA SER A 138 12.07 1.97 17.76
C SER A 138 11.08 3.12 17.49
N SER A 139 10.07 3.29 18.36
CA SER A 139 9.14 4.44 18.28
C SER A 139 9.83 5.80 18.52
N THR A 140 10.94 5.83 19.25
CA THR A 140 11.74 7.06 19.44
C THR A 140 12.35 7.54 18.12
N ASP A 141 12.72 6.61 17.23
CA ASP A 141 13.24 6.91 15.90
C ASP A 141 12.17 7.58 15.02
N CYS A 142 10.90 7.16 15.15
CA CYS A 142 9.76 7.82 14.49
C CYS A 142 9.68 9.30 14.89
N ASP A 143 9.70 9.62 16.19
CA ASP A 143 9.57 11.00 16.68
C ASP A 143 10.76 11.88 16.25
N GLY A 144 11.98 11.34 16.31
CA GLY A 144 13.18 12.00 15.82
C GLY A 144 13.11 12.29 14.31
N LEU A 145 12.70 11.30 13.52
CA LEU A 145 12.59 11.41 12.06
C LEU A 145 11.48 12.38 11.64
N ARG A 146 10.29 12.32 12.24
CA ARG A 146 9.18 13.26 11.99
C ARG A 146 9.59 14.70 12.29
N THR A 147 10.26 14.92 13.43
CA THR A 147 10.81 16.23 13.82
C THR A 147 11.87 16.72 12.82
N HIS A 148 12.70 15.81 12.30
CA HIS A 148 13.72 16.14 11.30
C HIS A 148 13.10 16.51 9.95
N VAL A 149 12.17 15.71 9.43
CA VAL A 149 11.46 15.99 8.17
C VAL A 149 10.72 17.33 8.25
N SER A 150 9.93 17.57 9.31
CA SER A 150 9.25 18.87 9.52
C SER A 150 10.21 20.05 9.71
N ARG A 151 11.49 19.84 9.99
CA ARG A 151 12.50 20.90 10.04
C ARG A 151 13.17 21.11 8.69
N ARG A 152 13.40 20.05 7.91
CA ARG A 152 14.02 20.14 6.58
C ARG A 152 13.10 20.78 5.55
N LEU A 153 11.79 20.49 5.60
CA LEU A 153 10.82 20.94 4.59
C LEU A 153 10.20 22.33 4.88
N ARG A 154 10.59 23.06 5.95
CA ARG A 154 9.88 24.29 6.37
C ARG A 154 9.86 25.42 5.35
N ARG A 155 10.90 25.51 4.51
CA ARG A 155 11.04 26.56 3.51
C ARG A 155 10.29 26.19 2.24
N GLU A 156 10.35 24.91 1.88
CA GLU A 156 9.82 24.30 0.68
C GLU A 156 8.31 24.05 0.77
N PHE A 157 7.85 23.58 1.94
CA PHE A 157 6.46 23.28 2.25
C PHE A 157 6.13 23.83 3.65
N PRO A 158 5.84 25.14 3.76
CA PRO A 158 5.39 25.73 5.01
C PRO A 158 4.07 25.10 5.46
N ASN A 159 3.86 25.07 6.78
CA ASN A 159 2.64 24.56 7.43
C ASN A 159 2.37 23.04 7.24
N LEU A 160 3.38 22.24 6.89
CA LEU A 160 3.27 20.78 6.95
C LEU A 160 3.10 20.28 8.39
N GLU A 161 1.96 19.64 8.65
CA GLU A 161 1.61 19.05 9.95
C GLU A 161 1.56 17.52 9.90
N TRP A 162 1.98 16.88 10.99
CA TRP A 162 1.90 15.44 11.19
C TRP A 162 0.64 15.06 11.95
N THR A 163 -0.32 14.42 11.28
CA THR A 163 -1.54 13.87 11.90
C THR A 163 -1.42 12.36 12.02
N ARG A 164 -1.58 11.80 13.23
CA ARG A 164 -1.63 10.34 13.45
C ARG A 164 -3.00 9.82 13.06
N LEU A 165 -3.07 8.89 12.12
CA LEU A 165 -4.32 8.24 11.71
C LEU A 165 -4.61 6.99 12.56
N GLY A 166 -3.58 6.32 13.07
CA GLY A 166 -3.74 5.19 13.98
C GLY A 166 -2.49 4.34 14.13
N SER A 167 -2.60 3.28 14.94
CA SER A 167 -1.60 2.23 15.06
C SER A 167 -2.31 0.86 15.06
N GLN A 168 -1.88 -0.05 14.18
CA GLN A 168 -2.38 -1.42 14.09
C GLN A 168 -1.23 -2.35 13.69
N HIS A 169 -1.15 -3.55 14.29
CA HIS A 169 -0.17 -4.59 13.93
C HIS A 169 1.29 -4.07 13.82
N GLN A 170 1.71 -3.25 14.78
CA GLN A 170 3.04 -2.60 14.82
C GLN A 170 3.35 -1.67 13.62
N VAL A 171 2.31 -1.19 12.94
CA VAL A 171 2.37 -0.15 11.92
C VAL A 171 1.71 1.11 12.47
N GLU A 172 2.47 2.18 12.58
CA GLU A 172 1.94 3.51 12.86
C GLU A 172 1.69 4.26 11.56
N THR A 173 0.44 4.62 11.30
CA THR A 173 0.07 5.38 10.10
C THR A 173 -0.10 6.85 10.44
N TRP A 174 0.63 7.68 9.72
CA TRP A 174 0.61 9.13 9.83
C TRP A 174 0.32 9.75 8.46
N THR A 175 -0.22 10.95 8.47
CA THR A 175 -0.28 11.83 7.30
C THR A 175 0.61 13.03 7.55
N LEU A 176 1.41 13.41 6.56
CA LEU A 176 2.11 14.68 6.50
C LEU A 176 1.41 15.53 5.44
N ALA A 177 0.77 16.62 5.84
CA ALA A 177 -0.08 17.42 4.94
C ALA A 177 -0.06 18.91 5.25
N ALA A 178 -0.36 19.71 4.22
CA ALA A 178 -0.67 21.13 4.29
C ALA A 178 -1.72 21.44 3.22
N TYR A 179 -2.80 22.13 3.58
CA TYR A 179 -3.93 22.44 2.69
C TYR A 179 -4.55 21.15 2.10
N ASP A 180 -4.63 21.03 0.77
CA ASP A 180 -5.10 19.87 0.01
C ASP A 180 -3.99 18.87 -0.36
N LEU A 181 -2.72 19.24 -0.13
CA LEU A 181 -1.56 18.40 -0.39
C LEU A 181 -1.25 17.53 0.85
N GLY A 182 -1.12 16.22 0.64
CA GLY A 182 -0.72 15.29 1.69
C GLY A 182 -0.16 13.97 1.18
N VAL A 183 0.71 13.39 2.00
CA VAL A 183 1.33 12.07 1.81
C VAL A 183 1.09 11.22 3.06
N LYS A 184 0.76 9.93 2.87
CA LYS A 184 0.67 8.96 3.96
C LYS A 184 2.07 8.39 4.22
N VAL A 185 2.49 8.36 5.47
CA VAL A 185 3.75 7.76 5.90
C VAL A 185 3.45 6.66 6.92
N GLN A 186 3.92 5.45 6.66
CA GLN A 186 3.79 4.32 7.57
C GLN A 186 5.14 4.02 8.20
N PHE A 187 5.18 4.04 9.52
CA PHE A 187 6.32 3.60 10.31
C PHE A 187 6.05 2.19 10.82
N VAL A 188 6.87 1.24 10.40
CA VAL A 188 6.67 -0.19 10.60
C VAL A 188 7.79 -0.72 11.47
N GLN A 189 7.46 -1.41 12.55
CA GLN A 189 8.48 -2.12 13.33
C GLN A 189 8.86 -3.43 12.63
N TRP A 190 10.09 -3.88 12.84
CA TRP A 190 10.54 -5.19 12.37
C TRP A 190 9.62 -6.31 12.87
N ARG A 191 9.16 -7.13 11.92
CA ARG A 191 8.38 -8.34 12.18
C ARG A 191 9.32 -9.52 12.23
N ARG A 192 9.04 -10.49 13.12
CA ARG A 192 9.81 -11.73 13.24
C ARG A 192 10.06 -12.38 11.87
N GLY A 193 11.32 -12.60 11.53
CA GLY A 193 11.77 -13.20 10.27
C GLY A 193 12.16 -12.17 9.20
N TRP A 194 11.69 -10.93 9.28
CA TRP A 194 12.04 -9.90 8.30
C TRP A 194 13.53 -9.50 8.38
N GLU A 195 14.20 -9.80 9.48
CA GLU A 195 15.65 -9.65 9.64
C GLU A 195 16.45 -10.54 8.66
N ALA A 196 15.82 -11.55 8.06
CA ALA A 196 16.41 -12.37 7.00
C ALA A 196 16.37 -11.72 5.61
N ILE A 197 15.60 -10.65 5.41
CA ILE A 197 15.48 -9.96 4.12
C ILE A 197 16.77 -9.14 3.89
N PRO A 198 17.56 -9.40 2.82
CA PRO A 198 18.79 -8.66 2.60
C PRO A 198 18.51 -7.19 2.27
N ILE A 199 19.12 -6.29 3.04
CA ILE A 199 19.01 -4.84 2.89
C ILE A 199 20.34 -4.27 2.37
N VAL A 200 20.28 -3.41 1.35
CA VAL A 200 21.44 -2.77 0.72
C VAL A 200 21.28 -1.24 0.69
N PRO A 201 22.38 -0.46 0.76
CA PRO A 201 22.35 0.94 0.38
C PRO A 201 22.05 1.07 -1.12
N LYS A 202 21.20 2.01 -1.49
CA LYS A 202 20.78 2.22 -2.88
C LYS A 202 20.48 3.70 -3.14
N PRO A 203 20.89 4.25 -4.31
CA PRO A 203 20.42 5.55 -4.75
C PRO A 203 18.92 5.50 -5.06
N VAL A 204 18.13 6.27 -4.30
CA VAL A 204 16.68 6.45 -4.45
C VAL A 204 16.44 7.68 -5.31
N ARG A 205 15.83 7.51 -6.49
CA ARG A 205 15.61 8.60 -7.46
C ARG A 205 14.66 9.67 -6.91
N LEU A 206 15.09 10.92 -6.85
CA LEU A 206 14.24 12.03 -6.41
C LEU A 206 13.43 12.67 -7.54
N ARG A 207 13.75 12.38 -8.82
CA ARG A 207 12.99 12.73 -10.04
C ARG A 207 12.89 14.23 -10.41
N TYR A 208 12.96 15.16 -9.47
CA TYR A 208 12.66 16.58 -9.69
C TYR A 208 13.91 17.46 -9.67
N SER A 209 13.91 18.48 -10.52
CA SER A 209 15.04 19.38 -10.81
C SER A 209 15.49 20.28 -9.66
N ASP A 210 14.62 20.50 -8.66
CA ASP A 210 14.92 21.24 -7.43
C ASP A 210 15.63 20.39 -6.36
N LEU A 211 15.84 19.10 -6.64
CA LEU A 211 16.54 18.13 -5.80
C LEU A 211 17.73 17.50 -6.56
N PRO A 212 18.71 16.90 -5.85
CA PRO A 212 19.68 16.01 -6.48
C PRO A 212 19.00 14.81 -7.16
N ASP A 213 19.57 14.25 -8.22
CA ASP A 213 19.02 13.10 -8.95
C ASP A 213 18.57 11.94 -8.06
N SER A 214 19.31 11.71 -6.97
CA SER A 214 19.02 10.67 -5.97
C SER A 214 19.56 11.01 -4.59
N ALA A 215 19.04 10.32 -3.57
CA ALA A 215 19.61 10.26 -2.23
C ALA A 215 19.84 8.80 -1.82
N GLU A 216 20.87 8.51 -1.02
CA GLU A 216 21.14 7.15 -0.56
C GLU A 216 20.18 6.76 0.58
N LEU A 217 19.51 5.62 0.45
CA LEU A 217 18.74 4.99 1.52
C LEU A 217 19.00 3.48 1.54
N ARG A 218 18.79 2.87 2.70
CA ARG A 218 18.76 1.42 2.85
C ARG A 218 17.43 0.87 2.34
N VAL A 219 17.46 -0.10 1.43
CA VAL A 219 16.27 -0.73 0.83
C VAL A 219 16.46 -2.24 0.71
N PRO A 220 15.37 -3.04 0.61
CA PRO A 220 15.46 -4.45 0.23
C PRO A 220 16.18 -4.67 -1.12
N THR A 221 16.88 -5.79 -1.23
CA THR A 221 17.32 -6.33 -2.54
C THR A 221 16.12 -6.65 -3.43
N PRO A 222 16.30 -6.84 -4.75
CA PRO A 222 15.19 -7.15 -5.66
C PRO A 222 14.40 -8.39 -5.25
N SER A 223 15.08 -9.49 -4.92
CA SER A 223 14.49 -10.73 -4.39
C SER A 223 13.81 -10.49 -3.03
N GLY A 224 14.31 -9.54 -2.23
CA GLY A 224 13.68 -9.10 -1.00
C GLY A 224 12.35 -8.38 -1.24
N PHE A 225 12.29 -7.45 -2.20
CA PHE A 225 11.04 -6.83 -2.62
C PHE A 225 10.03 -7.85 -3.16
N ALA A 226 10.47 -8.81 -3.98
CA ALA A 226 9.64 -9.90 -4.47
C ALA A 226 9.09 -10.76 -3.31
N ALA A 227 9.92 -11.14 -2.33
CA ALA A 227 9.45 -11.88 -1.16
C ALA A 227 8.41 -11.09 -0.34
N MET A 228 8.66 -9.80 -0.09
CA MET A 228 7.71 -8.92 0.62
C MET A 228 6.39 -8.78 -0.13
N LYS A 229 6.44 -8.64 -1.46
CA LYS A 229 5.26 -8.52 -2.33
C LYS A 229 4.48 -9.81 -2.45
N LEU A 230 5.15 -10.97 -2.50
CA LEU A 230 4.50 -12.28 -2.45
C LEU A 230 3.78 -12.46 -1.12
N MET A 231 4.44 -12.21 0.02
CA MET A 231 3.81 -12.30 1.35
C MET A 231 2.59 -11.37 1.46
N ALA A 232 2.70 -10.12 0.97
CA ALA A 232 1.59 -9.18 0.95
C ALA A 232 0.43 -9.64 0.05
N TRP A 233 0.71 -10.17 -1.14
CA TRP A 233 -0.32 -10.72 -2.02
C TRP A 233 -1.08 -11.88 -1.37
N PHE A 234 -0.37 -12.82 -0.73
CA PHE A 234 -0.99 -13.96 -0.04
C PHE A 234 -1.76 -13.57 1.24
N ASP A 235 -1.48 -12.41 1.83
CA ASP A 235 -2.19 -11.85 2.99
C ASP A 235 -3.47 -11.10 2.60
N ARG A 236 -3.38 -10.15 1.65
CA ARG A 236 -4.47 -9.19 1.37
C ARG A 236 -4.99 -9.12 -0.06
N GLN A 237 -4.28 -9.70 -1.04
CA GLN A 237 -4.65 -9.68 -2.46
C GLN A 237 -5.05 -8.28 -3.00
N ALA A 238 -4.16 -7.28 -2.91
CA ALA A 238 -4.42 -5.95 -3.46
C ALA A 238 -3.96 -5.83 -4.94
N PRO A 239 -4.67 -5.07 -5.82
CA PRO A 239 -4.25 -4.79 -7.19
C PRO A 239 -2.78 -4.39 -7.34
N ARG A 240 -2.34 -3.46 -6.49
CA ARG A 240 -0.97 -2.94 -6.46
C ARG A 240 0.08 -4.01 -6.18
N ASP A 241 -0.25 -5.05 -5.42
CA ASP A 241 0.70 -6.14 -5.17
C ASP A 241 0.82 -7.06 -6.38
N LEU A 242 -0.28 -7.35 -7.09
CA LEU A 242 -0.24 -8.14 -8.33
C LEU A 242 0.50 -7.40 -9.46
N TYR A 243 0.23 -6.11 -9.62
CA TYR A 243 0.88 -5.26 -10.62
C TYR A 243 2.39 -5.14 -10.34
N ASP A 244 2.78 -4.84 -9.10
CA ASP A 244 4.19 -4.77 -8.71
C ASP A 244 4.87 -6.16 -8.81
N LEU A 245 4.15 -7.26 -8.55
CA LEU A 245 4.68 -8.62 -8.73
C LEU A 245 4.89 -8.98 -10.21
N ALA A 246 4.02 -8.58 -11.12
CA ALA A 246 4.18 -8.85 -12.55
C ALA A 246 5.46 -8.17 -13.08
N ALA A 247 5.69 -6.90 -12.74
CA ALA A 247 6.92 -6.21 -13.13
C ALA A 247 8.18 -6.79 -12.45
N LEU A 248 8.07 -7.32 -11.23
CA LEU A 248 9.14 -8.08 -10.58
C LEU A 248 9.38 -9.45 -11.24
N ALA A 249 8.35 -10.09 -11.80
CA ALA A 249 8.46 -11.32 -12.57
C ALA A 249 9.21 -11.06 -13.89
N ASP A 250 8.81 -10.01 -14.62
CA ASP A 250 9.40 -9.60 -15.90
C ASP A 250 10.86 -9.17 -15.77
N ALA A 251 11.22 -8.56 -14.63
CA ALA A 251 12.59 -8.22 -14.27
C ALA A 251 13.42 -9.43 -13.74
N GLY A 252 12.84 -10.62 -13.66
CA GLY A 252 13.52 -11.83 -13.16
C GLY A 252 13.83 -11.81 -11.66
N HIS A 253 13.06 -11.06 -10.86
CA HIS A 253 13.27 -10.89 -9.41
C HIS A 253 12.39 -11.81 -8.55
N ILE A 254 11.41 -12.49 -9.15
CA ILE A 254 10.78 -13.67 -8.55
C ILE A 254 11.70 -14.88 -8.82
N ASP A 255 12.76 -14.95 -8.02
CA ASP A 255 13.83 -15.96 -8.09
C ASP A 255 13.77 -16.94 -6.90
N ASP A 256 14.65 -17.95 -6.89
CA ASP A 256 14.73 -18.89 -5.77
C ASP A 256 15.06 -18.24 -4.42
N ALA A 257 15.74 -17.08 -4.41
CA ALA A 257 16.04 -16.37 -3.17
C ALA A 257 14.76 -15.73 -2.61
N ALA A 258 13.92 -15.14 -3.44
CA ALA A 258 12.58 -14.67 -3.08
C ALA A 258 11.71 -15.83 -2.56
N VAL A 259 11.67 -16.95 -3.28
CA VAL A 259 10.93 -18.16 -2.87
C VAL A 259 11.42 -18.70 -1.51
N ARG A 260 12.74 -18.77 -1.29
CA ARG A 260 13.34 -19.18 -0.01
C ARG A 260 13.01 -18.20 1.12
N LEU A 261 13.01 -16.89 0.87
CA LEU A 261 12.64 -15.87 1.86
C LEU A 261 11.16 -15.99 2.28
N VAL A 262 10.24 -16.17 1.33
CA VAL A 262 8.82 -16.40 1.68
C VAL A 262 8.68 -17.69 2.51
N ARG A 263 9.40 -18.76 2.15
CA ARG A 263 9.39 -20.01 2.91
C ARG A 263 9.94 -19.87 4.33
N SER A 264 11.02 -19.12 4.53
CA SER A 264 11.61 -18.92 5.87
C SER A 264 10.79 -17.99 6.76
N ILE A 265 10.13 -16.98 6.18
CA ILE A 265 9.39 -15.95 6.94
C ILE A 265 7.93 -16.35 7.16
N ALA A 266 7.23 -16.75 6.10
CA ALA A 266 5.79 -17.06 6.13
C ALA A 266 5.48 -18.56 6.23
N GLY A 267 6.48 -19.44 6.16
CA GLY A 267 6.33 -20.89 6.39
C GLY A 267 5.72 -21.69 5.23
N PHE A 268 5.46 -21.06 4.07
CA PHE A 268 4.96 -21.73 2.86
C PHE A 268 5.82 -21.42 1.64
N THR A 269 5.84 -22.32 0.66
CA THR A 269 6.52 -22.09 -0.62
C THR A 269 5.53 -21.48 -1.63
N PRO A 270 5.75 -20.25 -2.13
CA PRO A 270 4.94 -19.69 -3.20
C PRO A 270 5.15 -20.48 -4.50
N SER A 271 4.09 -20.69 -5.27
CA SER A 271 4.13 -21.43 -6.53
C SER A 271 2.99 -21.00 -7.45
N ALA A 272 3.07 -21.34 -8.74
CA ALA A 272 1.96 -21.17 -9.68
C ALA A 272 0.67 -21.89 -9.22
N THR A 273 0.76 -22.91 -8.38
CA THR A 273 -0.41 -23.61 -7.81
C THR A 273 -1.03 -22.82 -6.66
N THR A 274 -0.22 -22.30 -5.72
CA THR A 274 -0.74 -21.54 -4.56
C THR A 274 -1.30 -20.19 -4.97
N LEU A 275 -0.74 -19.54 -6.00
CA LEU A 275 -1.21 -18.26 -6.52
C LEU A 275 -2.63 -18.33 -7.12
N GLY A 276 -3.06 -19.53 -7.56
CA GLY A 276 -4.35 -19.74 -8.24
C GLY A 276 -4.32 -19.41 -9.73
N ARG A 277 -5.36 -19.84 -10.45
CA ARG A 277 -5.52 -19.72 -11.92
C ARG A 277 -6.42 -18.57 -12.37
N ARG A 278 -6.96 -17.78 -11.43
CA ARG A 278 -7.88 -16.68 -11.71
C ARG A 278 -7.61 -15.55 -10.75
N VAL A 279 -7.79 -14.33 -11.24
CA VAL A 279 -7.70 -13.11 -10.44
C VAL A 279 -8.85 -13.11 -9.42
N PRO A 280 -8.63 -12.68 -8.17
CA PRO A 280 -9.72 -12.47 -7.22
C PRO A 280 -10.66 -11.38 -7.71
N ARG A 281 -11.98 -11.59 -7.61
CA ARG A 281 -12.97 -10.59 -8.06
C ARG A 281 -12.82 -9.22 -7.41
N SER A 282 -12.34 -9.17 -6.17
CA SER A 282 -12.00 -7.92 -5.48
C SER A 282 -10.95 -7.11 -6.24
N VAL A 283 -9.87 -7.78 -6.67
CA VAL A 283 -8.79 -7.21 -7.47
C VAL A 283 -9.28 -6.74 -8.83
N GLU A 284 -10.08 -7.57 -9.52
CA GLU A 284 -10.71 -7.18 -10.80
C GLU A 284 -11.58 -5.92 -10.64
N SER A 285 -12.32 -5.82 -9.52
CA SER A 285 -13.28 -4.73 -9.27
C SER A 285 -12.61 -3.41 -8.88
N SER A 286 -11.43 -3.43 -8.25
CA SER A 286 -10.71 -2.22 -7.83
C SER A 286 -9.50 -1.86 -8.70
N TRP A 287 -9.11 -2.69 -9.68
CA TRP A 287 -7.93 -2.50 -10.54
C TRP A 287 -7.78 -1.08 -11.10
N GLN A 288 -8.78 -0.62 -11.85
CA GLN A 288 -8.74 0.70 -12.50
C GLN A 288 -8.71 1.84 -11.48
N THR A 289 -9.46 1.73 -10.40
CA THR A 289 -9.57 2.75 -9.35
C THR A 289 -8.29 2.86 -8.51
N GLU A 290 -7.55 1.76 -8.33
CA GLU A 290 -6.34 1.74 -7.52
C GLU A 290 -5.04 2.04 -8.27
N LEU A 291 -5.01 1.87 -9.60
CA LEU A 291 -3.80 1.97 -10.45
C LEU A 291 -3.92 2.96 -11.62
N GLY A 292 -5.12 3.20 -12.14
CA GLY A 292 -5.33 3.91 -13.42
C GLY A 292 -4.94 5.39 -13.45
N HIS A 293 -4.61 5.99 -12.30
CA HIS A 293 -4.10 7.37 -12.18
C HIS A 293 -2.59 7.45 -11.87
N GLN A 294 -1.89 6.31 -11.85
CA GLN A 294 -0.44 6.21 -11.60
C GLN A 294 0.34 5.59 -12.78
N VAL A 295 -0.37 5.07 -13.79
CA VAL A 295 0.15 4.29 -14.92
C VAL A 295 -0.58 4.72 -16.20
N SER A 296 0.18 4.94 -17.28
CA SER A 296 -0.35 5.37 -18.58
C SER A 296 -0.91 4.20 -19.43
N ASP A 297 -0.26 3.03 -19.38
CA ASP A 297 -0.70 1.80 -20.04
C ASP A 297 -0.84 0.68 -19.01
N LEU A 298 -2.07 0.51 -18.49
CA LEU A 298 -2.35 -0.41 -17.38
C LEU A 298 -2.70 -1.81 -17.92
N ALA A 299 -1.71 -2.71 -17.86
CA ALA A 299 -1.87 -4.13 -18.18
C ALA A 299 -3.07 -4.77 -17.45
N SER A 300 -3.68 -5.79 -18.05
CA SER A 300 -4.85 -6.42 -17.45
C SER A 300 -4.48 -7.24 -16.20
N PRO A 301 -5.41 -7.39 -15.23
CA PRO A 301 -5.16 -8.21 -14.04
C PRO A 301 -4.81 -9.66 -14.39
N ALA A 302 -5.34 -10.19 -15.51
CA ALA A 302 -5.12 -11.55 -15.95
C ALA A 302 -3.70 -11.75 -16.51
N ASP A 303 -3.23 -10.82 -17.35
CA ASP A 303 -1.88 -10.86 -17.91
C ASP A 303 -0.84 -10.74 -16.78
N CYS A 304 -1.03 -9.79 -15.85
CA CYS A 304 -0.20 -9.66 -14.66
C CYS A 304 -0.16 -10.97 -13.83
N LEU A 305 -1.29 -11.64 -13.67
CA LEU A 305 -1.34 -12.93 -12.97
C LEU A 305 -0.53 -14.00 -13.73
N ASP A 306 -0.69 -14.12 -15.04
CA ASP A 306 0.02 -15.13 -15.82
C ASP A 306 1.53 -14.90 -15.89
N HIS A 307 2.02 -13.65 -15.86
CA HIS A 307 3.45 -13.34 -15.71
C HIS A 307 4.01 -13.89 -14.38
N VAL A 308 3.33 -13.59 -13.26
CA VAL A 308 3.74 -14.08 -11.92
C VAL A 308 3.64 -15.60 -11.81
N ARG A 309 2.60 -16.20 -12.39
CA ARG A 309 2.44 -17.67 -12.48
C ARG A 309 3.56 -18.32 -13.28
N THR A 310 4.03 -17.66 -14.34
CA THR A 310 5.09 -18.16 -15.21
C THR A 310 6.43 -18.15 -14.48
N ALA A 311 6.80 -17.03 -13.83
CA ALA A 311 8.02 -16.98 -13.01
C ALA A 311 8.02 -18.02 -11.89
N LEU A 312 6.92 -18.12 -11.11
CA LEU A 312 6.74 -19.15 -10.08
C LEU A 312 6.57 -20.58 -10.61
N GLY A 313 6.50 -20.77 -11.94
CA GLY A 313 6.49 -22.06 -12.61
C GLY A 313 7.88 -22.59 -12.95
N TYR A 314 8.84 -21.69 -13.21
CA TYR A 314 10.23 -22.03 -13.53
C TYR A 314 11.11 -22.27 -12.29
N SER A 315 10.76 -21.74 -11.12
CA SER A 315 11.53 -21.92 -9.86
C SER A 315 11.38 -23.32 -9.21
N GLY A 316 11.23 -24.39 -10.02
CA GLY A 316 10.68 -25.66 -9.55
C GLY A 316 11.05 -26.94 -10.32
N GLU A 317 12.10 -26.92 -11.14
CA GLU A 317 12.77 -28.12 -11.68
C GLU A 317 14.22 -28.21 -11.17
#